data_AF-A0AAQ4F974-F1
#
_entry.id   AF-A0AAQ4F974-F1
#
_cell.length_a   1.000
_cell.length_b   1.000
_cell.length_c   1.000
_cell.angle_alpha   90.00
_cell.angle_beta   90.00
_cell.angle_gamma   90.00
#
_symmetry.space_group_name_H-M   'P 1'
#
loop_
_entity.id
_entity.type
_entity.pdbx_description
1 polymer ?
#
loop_
_entity_poly.entity_id
_entity_poly.type
_entity_poly.pdbx_seq_one_letter_code
_entity_poly.pdbx_strand_id
1 'polypeptide(L)'
;MCRGCYQKCAVPGGHSCPLDDEKCRDQDVDWKDFPDENLLRRQVKCWNQANGCNAFLPASKVSKHFLHECQFHLTSCPKCSVAVLSNDVCAHLRSHCKAEFASAVSATQTEEDIRREKKGLETSVEDIKTAHSESNRVAACSVQGDAGRPCW
;
A
#
# COMPACT_ATOMS: atom_id res chain seq x y z
N MET A 1 -14.46 -21.99 8.37
CA MET A 1 -13.41 -20.97 8.18
C MET A 1 -12.39 -21.49 7.17
N CYS A 2 -11.79 -20.66 6.31
CA CYS A 2 -10.71 -21.14 5.42
C CYS A 2 -9.34 -21.13 6.14
N ARG A 3 -8.35 -21.86 5.62
CA ARG A 3 -6.99 -21.92 6.20
C ARG A 3 -6.35 -20.55 6.41
N GLY A 4 -6.48 -19.66 5.42
CA GLY A 4 -5.90 -18.31 5.51
C GLY A 4 -6.54 -17.45 6.60
N CYS A 5 -7.84 -17.62 6.87
CA CYS A 5 -8.49 -16.96 8.01
C CYS A 5 -8.04 -17.57 9.34
N TYR A 6 -7.94 -18.90 9.42
CA TYR A 6 -7.48 -19.57 10.64
C TYR A 6 -6.08 -19.12 11.06
N GLN A 7 -5.15 -19.02 10.11
CA GLN A 7 -3.78 -18.60 10.42
C GLN A 7 -3.69 -17.14 10.93
N LYS A 8 -4.65 -16.29 10.57
CA LYS A 8 -4.74 -14.91 11.10
C LYS A 8 -5.27 -14.85 12.53
N CYS A 9 -5.84 -15.95 13.04
CA CYS A 9 -6.32 -16.08 14.42
C CYS A 9 -5.22 -16.56 15.38
N ALA A 10 -3.96 -16.66 14.91
CA ALA A 10 -2.83 -17.08 15.74
C ALA A 10 -2.57 -16.06 16.86
N VAL A 11 -2.43 -16.58 18.07
CA VAL A 11 -2.10 -15.85 19.29
C VAL A 11 -0.94 -16.56 20.01
N PRO A 12 -0.23 -15.90 20.93
CA PRO A 12 0.78 -16.59 21.74
C PRO A 12 0.18 -17.83 22.43
N GLY A 13 0.71 -19.01 22.08
CA GLY A 13 0.27 -20.29 22.64
C GLY A 13 -0.89 -20.98 21.92
N GLY A 14 -1.30 -20.54 20.71
CA GLY A 14 -2.28 -21.26 19.90
C GLY A 14 -3.07 -20.35 18.97
N HIS A 15 -4.38 -20.59 18.86
CA HIS A 15 -5.32 -19.75 18.11
C HIS A 15 -6.46 -19.31 19.01
N SER A 16 -7.03 -18.14 18.74
CA SER A 16 -8.25 -17.64 19.38
C SER A 16 -9.39 -17.65 18.36
N CYS A 17 -10.48 -18.35 18.66
CA CYS A 17 -11.62 -18.40 17.76
C CYS A 17 -12.30 -17.03 17.67
N PRO A 18 -12.52 -16.45 16.49
CA PRO A 18 -13.10 -15.11 16.35
C PRO A 18 -14.62 -15.08 16.52
N LEU A 19 -15.25 -16.22 16.85
CA LEU A 19 -16.70 -16.30 17.08
C LEU A 19 -17.05 -16.23 18.56
N ASP A 20 -16.19 -16.77 19.43
CA ASP A 20 -16.43 -16.96 20.87
C ASP A 20 -15.22 -16.62 21.75
N ASP A 21 -14.09 -16.18 21.16
CA ASP A 21 -12.83 -15.85 21.85
C ASP A 21 -12.19 -17.01 22.63
N GLU A 22 -12.64 -18.24 22.37
CA GLU A 22 -12.10 -19.42 23.02
C GLU A 22 -10.75 -19.84 22.41
N LYS A 23 -9.89 -20.43 23.25
CA LYS A 23 -8.58 -20.92 22.80
C LYS A 23 -8.74 -22.26 22.08
N CYS A 24 -8.23 -22.32 20.85
CA CYS A 24 -8.21 -23.53 20.03
C CYS A 24 -6.76 -23.99 19.80
N ARG A 25 -6.50 -25.29 19.96
CA ARG A 25 -5.25 -25.92 19.50
C ARG A 25 -5.47 -26.48 18.11
N ASP A 26 -4.40 -26.67 17.35
CA ASP A 26 -4.49 -27.23 15.99
C ASP A 26 -5.13 -28.62 15.94
N GLN A 27 -5.04 -29.39 17.03
CA GLN A 27 -5.65 -30.72 17.16
C GLN A 27 -7.17 -30.66 17.36
N ASP A 28 -7.70 -29.54 17.84
CA ASP A 28 -9.12 -29.33 18.09
C ASP A 28 -9.86 -28.85 16.82
N VAL A 29 -9.13 -28.61 15.72
CA VAL A 29 -9.67 -28.07 14.47
C VAL A 29 -10.02 -29.19 13.50
N ASP A 30 -11.33 -29.37 13.27
CA ASP A 30 -11.86 -30.25 12.24
C ASP A 30 -11.90 -29.53 10.88
N TRP A 31 -11.07 -29.98 9.94
CA TRP A 31 -11.03 -29.46 8.57
C TRP A 31 -12.06 -30.19 7.70
N LYS A 32 -13.16 -29.51 7.41
CA LYS A 32 -14.17 -30.01 6.48
C LYS A 32 -13.77 -29.68 5.06
N ASP A 33 -13.56 -30.72 4.26
CA ASP A 33 -13.45 -30.59 2.82
C ASP A 33 -14.82 -30.24 2.24
N PHE A 34 -14.90 -29.08 1.61
CA PHE A 34 -16.06 -28.69 0.85
C PHE A 34 -15.67 -28.66 -0.62
N PRO A 35 -16.14 -29.62 -1.46
CA PRO A 35 -15.70 -29.72 -2.85
C PRO A 35 -15.96 -28.42 -3.60
N ASP A 36 -14.96 -27.94 -4.32
CA ASP A 36 -15.05 -26.70 -5.09
C ASP A 36 -16.22 -26.73 -6.07
N GLU A 37 -16.49 -27.89 -6.69
CA GLU A 37 -17.62 -28.09 -7.59
C GLU A 37 -18.96 -27.71 -6.96
N ASN A 38 -19.15 -28.03 -5.67
CA ASN A 38 -20.38 -27.69 -4.95
C ASN A 38 -20.49 -26.20 -4.67
N LEU A 39 -19.37 -25.51 -4.38
CA LEU A 39 -19.37 -24.04 -4.22
C LEU A 39 -19.63 -23.35 -5.54
N LEU A 40 -18.92 -23.79 -6.58
CA LEU A 40 -18.91 -23.20 -7.91
C LEU A 40 -20.26 -23.35 -8.64
N ARG A 41 -21.11 -24.30 -8.22
CA ARG A 41 -22.49 -24.47 -8.71
C ARG A 41 -23.53 -23.59 -8.00
N ARG A 42 -23.21 -23.00 -6.84
CA ARG A 42 -24.16 -22.14 -6.11
C ARG A 42 -24.52 -20.93 -6.95
N GLN A 43 -25.80 -20.61 -7.02
CA GLN A 43 -26.28 -19.39 -7.66
C GLN A 43 -25.94 -18.19 -6.77
N VAL A 44 -25.33 -17.18 -7.37
CA VAL A 44 -24.91 -15.95 -6.70
C VAL A 44 -25.26 -14.75 -7.54
N LYS A 45 -25.40 -13.61 -6.89
CA LYS A 45 -25.59 -12.32 -7.55
C LYS A 45 -24.24 -11.72 -7.95
N CYS A 46 -24.22 -10.93 -9.02
CA CYS A 46 -23.02 -10.19 -9.41
C CYS A 46 -22.57 -9.22 -8.30
N TRP A 47 -21.26 -9.06 -8.15
CA TRP A 47 -20.66 -8.11 -7.20
C TRP A 47 -21.09 -6.65 -7.45
N ASN A 48 -21.43 -6.34 -8.70
CA ASN A 48 -21.91 -5.02 -9.12
C ASN A 48 -23.43 -4.87 -8.98
N GLN A 49 -24.11 -5.68 -8.16
CA GLN A 49 -25.55 -5.52 -7.92
C GLN A 49 -25.88 -4.13 -7.39
N ALA A 50 -25.07 -3.59 -6.47
CA ALA A 50 -25.27 -2.24 -5.95
C ALA A 50 -25.21 -1.15 -7.03
N ASN A 51 -24.52 -1.43 -8.15
CA ASN A 51 -24.41 -0.54 -9.30
C ASN A 51 -25.48 -0.82 -10.38
N GLY A 52 -26.42 -1.74 -10.14
CA GLY A 52 -27.53 -2.05 -11.05
C GLY A 52 -27.41 -3.35 -11.84
N CYS A 53 -26.36 -4.16 -11.63
CA CYS A 53 -26.28 -5.47 -12.29
C CYS A 53 -27.25 -6.48 -11.67
N ASN A 54 -28.19 -7.00 -12.47
CA ASN A 54 -29.16 -8.01 -12.00
C ASN A 54 -28.77 -9.45 -12.34
N ALA A 55 -27.52 -9.69 -12.75
CA ALA A 55 -27.08 -11.03 -13.10
C ALA A 55 -27.12 -11.97 -11.89
N PHE A 56 -27.73 -13.14 -12.09
CA PHE A 56 -27.84 -14.23 -11.12
C PHE A 56 -27.39 -15.51 -11.83
N LEU A 57 -26.24 -16.05 -11.40
CA LEU A 57 -25.51 -17.08 -12.13
C LEU A 57 -24.68 -17.96 -11.20
N PRO A 58 -24.25 -19.15 -11.63
CA PRO A 58 -23.34 -19.99 -10.85
C PRO A 58 -22.05 -19.26 -10.48
N ALA A 59 -21.53 -19.47 -9.27
CA ALA A 59 -20.28 -18.87 -8.81
C ALA A 59 -19.09 -19.09 -9.79
N SER A 60 -19.03 -20.26 -10.45
CA SER A 60 -18.07 -20.56 -11.53
C SER A 60 -18.08 -19.56 -12.69
N LYS A 61 -19.19 -18.87 -12.95
CA LYS A 61 -19.35 -17.94 -14.08
C LYS A 61 -19.16 -16.48 -13.69
N VAL A 62 -19.04 -16.15 -12.40
CA VAL A 62 -18.96 -14.74 -11.93
C VAL A 62 -17.76 -14.01 -12.51
N SER A 63 -16.58 -14.63 -12.53
CA SER A 63 -15.37 -14.00 -13.06
C SER A 63 -15.48 -13.73 -14.56
N LYS A 64 -16.01 -14.68 -15.33
CA LYS A 64 -16.26 -14.50 -16.76
C LYS A 64 -17.25 -13.34 -17.00
N HIS A 65 -18.35 -13.34 -16.25
CA HIS A 65 -19.35 -12.28 -16.31
C HIS A 65 -18.72 -10.91 -16.01
N PHE A 66 -17.96 -10.80 -14.93
CA PHE A 66 -17.29 -9.55 -14.55
C PHE A 66 -16.38 -9.01 -15.67
N LEU A 67 -15.55 -9.87 -16.27
CA LEU A 67 -14.54 -9.47 -17.25
C LEU A 67 -15.11 -9.17 -18.64
N HIS A 68 -16.17 -9.85 -19.06
CA HIS A 68 -16.59 -9.84 -20.46
C HIS A 68 -18.03 -9.38 -20.70
N GLU A 69 -18.88 -9.38 -19.67
CA GLU A 69 -20.33 -9.20 -19.85
C GLU A 69 -20.90 -8.06 -18.99
N CYS A 70 -20.28 -7.78 -17.84
CA CYS A 70 -20.80 -6.83 -16.87
C CYS A 70 -20.55 -5.38 -17.30
N GLN A 71 -21.61 -4.63 -17.61
CA GLN A 71 -21.49 -3.20 -17.97
C GLN A 71 -21.55 -2.26 -16.75
N PHE A 72 -21.76 -2.82 -15.55
CA PHE A 72 -21.95 -2.08 -14.30
C PHE A 72 -20.72 -2.14 -13.37
N HIS A 73 -19.58 -2.64 -13.87
CA HIS A 73 -18.33 -2.52 -13.11
C HIS A 73 -17.82 -1.08 -13.19
N LEU A 74 -17.17 -0.62 -12.12
CA LEU A 74 -16.45 0.65 -12.14
C LEU A 74 -15.13 0.47 -12.93
N THR A 75 -14.75 1.51 -13.65
CA THR A 75 -13.47 1.62 -14.34
C THR A 75 -12.93 3.03 -14.19
N SER A 76 -11.61 3.19 -14.26
CA SER A 76 -10.97 4.49 -14.18
C SER A 76 -11.02 5.18 -15.54
N CYS A 77 -11.51 6.42 -15.57
CA CYS A 77 -11.44 7.22 -16.79
C CYS A 77 -9.97 7.51 -17.15
N PRO A 78 -9.51 7.22 -18.38
CA PRO A 78 -8.10 7.42 -18.75
C PRO A 78 -7.66 8.88 -18.83
N LYS A 79 -8.61 9.84 -18.80
CA LYS A 79 -8.31 11.28 -18.86
C LYS A 79 -8.25 11.95 -17.49
N CYS A 80 -9.15 11.61 -16.58
CA CYS A 80 -9.30 12.27 -15.28
C CYS A 80 -9.19 11.33 -14.08
N SER A 81 -8.99 10.04 -14.30
CA SER A 81 -8.91 8.99 -13.27
C SER A 81 -10.15 8.82 -12.38
N VAL A 82 -11.25 9.52 -12.66
CA VAL A 82 -12.53 9.34 -11.95
C VAL A 82 -13.08 7.95 -12.24
N ALA A 83 -13.56 7.27 -11.19
CA ALA A 83 -14.28 6.02 -11.32
C ALA A 83 -15.64 6.25 -11.99
N VAL A 84 -15.86 5.60 -13.13
CA VAL A 84 -17.08 5.67 -13.93
C VAL A 84 -17.59 4.26 -14.21
N LEU A 85 -18.90 4.08 -14.37
CA LEU A 85 -19.42 2.78 -14.81
C LEU A 85 -18.98 2.48 -16.23
N SER A 86 -18.66 1.22 -16.51
CA SER A 86 -18.19 0.76 -17.82
C SER A 86 -19.11 1.21 -18.97
N ASN A 87 -20.43 1.13 -18.79
CA ASN A 87 -21.41 1.59 -19.77
C ASN A 87 -21.41 3.12 -20.00
N ASP A 88 -21.02 3.89 -18.99
CA ASP A 88 -21.09 5.35 -19.01
C ASP A 88 -19.78 6.00 -19.46
N VAL A 89 -18.70 5.24 -19.63
CA VAL A 89 -17.38 5.75 -20.05
C VAL A 89 -17.48 6.61 -21.30
N CYS A 90 -18.18 6.13 -22.33
CA CYS A 90 -18.35 6.86 -23.58
C CYS A 90 -19.15 8.15 -23.39
N ALA A 91 -20.19 8.14 -22.56
CA ALA A 91 -20.98 9.32 -22.26
C ALA A 91 -20.14 10.36 -21.49
N HIS A 92 -19.42 9.92 -20.47
CA HIS A 92 -18.49 10.72 -19.68
C HIS A 92 -17.41 11.40 -20.54
N LEU A 93 -16.80 10.65 -21.48
CA LEU A 93 -15.75 11.19 -22.35
C LEU A 93 -16.28 12.25 -23.33
N ARG A 94 -17.55 12.13 -23.74
CA ARG A 94 -18.23 13.10 -24.63
C ARG A 94 -18.68 14.37 -23.89
N SER A 95 -18.98 14.29 -22.60
CA SER A 95 -19.50 15.42 -21.80
C SER A 95 -18.40 16.39 -21.32
N HIS A 96 -17.36 16.64 -22.13
CA HIS A 96 -16.18 17.41 -21.77
C HIS A 96 -15.54 16.94 -20.44
N CYS A 97 -15.25 15.64 -20.33
CA CYS A 97 -14.39 15.10 -19.27
C CYS A 97 -13.18 16.02 -19.07
N LYS A 98 -13.21 16.78 -17.98
CA LYS A 98 -12.12 17.69 -17.63
C LYS A 98 -11.01 16.84 -17.05
N ALA A 99 -9.83 16.89 -17.65
CA ALA A 99 -8.60 16.47 -16.99
C ALA A 99 -8.27 17.48 -15.89
N GLU A 100 -9.17 17.64 -14.91
CA GLU A 100 -8.78 18.16 -13.61
C GLU A 100 -7.89 17.05 -13.06
N PHE A 101 -6.58 17.23 -13.24
CA PHE A 101 -5.59 16.37 -12.64
C PHE A 101 -6.01 16.10 -11.20
N ALA A 102 -6.02 14.83 -10.81
CA ALA A 102 -5.89 14.45 -9.41
C ALA A 102 -4.49 14.87 -8.93
N SER A 103 -4.22 16.18 -8.91
CA SER A 103 -3.17 16.81 -8.13
C SER A 103 -3.63 16.90 -6.66
N ALA A 104 -4.13 15.78 -6.15
CA ALA A 104 -4.57 15.61 -4.77
C ALA A 104 -3.88 14.44 -4.08
N VAL A 105 -2.79 13.92 -4.68
CA VAL A 105 -1.87 12.98 -4.05
C VAL A 105 -0.43 13.41 -4.30
N SER A 106 -0.08 14.65 -3.92
CA SER A 106 1.30 15.06 -3.58
C SER A 106 1.37 16.52 -3.09
N ALA A 107 0.53 16.91 -2.11
CA ALA A 107 0.66 18.23 -1.48
C ALA A 107 0.33 18.22 0.02
N THR A 108 0.53 17.08 0.69
CA THR A 108 0.51 17.00 2.17
C THR A 108 1.80 16.41 2.74
N GLN A 109 2.89 16.34 1.97
CA GLN A 109 4.21 16.36 2.59
C GLN A 109 4.47 17.82 2.94
N THR A 110 4.38 18.08 4.24
CA THR A 110 4.27 19.41 4.82
C THR A 110 5.45 20.27 4.37
N GLU A 111 5.19 21.54 4.03
CA GLU A 111 6.25 22.54 3.85
C GLU A 111 7.20 22.59 5.06
N GLU A 112 6.73 22.14 6.23
CA GLU A 112 7.50 21.96 7.45
C GLU A 112 8.51 20.81 7.37
N ASP A 113 8.20 19.69 6.74
CA ASP A 113 9.13 18.56 6.57
C ASP A 113 10.27 18.93 5.63
N ILE A 114 9.97 19.58 4.50
CA ILE A 114 10.99 20.11 3.57
C ILE A 114 11.85 21.16 4.28
N ARG A 115 11.25 22.03 5.11
CA ARG A 115 11.99 23.04 5.87
C ARG A 115 12.87 22.40 6.97
N ARG A 116 12.43 21.30 7.57
CA ARG A 116 13.20 20.55 8.59
C ARG A 116 14.38 19.82 7.96
N GLU A 117 14.18 19.14 6.83
CA GLU A 117 15.24 18.47 6.08
C GLU A 117 16.27 19.47 5.56
N LYS A 118 15.81 20.60 4.98
CA LYS A 118 16.70 21.68 4.54
C LYS A 118 17.56 22.22 5.70
N LYS A 119 16.97 22.46 6.87
CA LYS A 119 17.69 22.93 8.05
C LYS A 119 18.70 21.90 8.58
N GLY A 120 18.36 20.61 8.51
CA GLY A 120 19.26 19.51 8.88
C GLY A 120 20.47 19.40 7.95
N LEU A 121 20.25 19.57 6.65
CA LEU A 121 21.31 19.58 5.64
C LEU A 121 22.22 20.81 5.79
N GLU A 122 21.66 22.00 6.01
CA GLU A 122 22.43 23.23 6.27
C GLU A 122 23.33 23.03 7.50
N THR A 123 22.76 22.62 8.63
CA THR A 123 23.53 22.37 9.87
C THR A 123 24.69 21.40 9.65
N SER A 124 24.47 20.31 8.92
CA SER A 124 25.51 19.33 8.61
C SER A 124 26.62 19.91 7.71
N VAL A 125 26.26 20.79 6.78
CA VAL A 125 27.23 21.48 5.91
C VAL A 125 28.08 22.46 6.71
N GLU A 126 27.49 23.16 7.68
CA GLU A 126 28.23 24.02 8.61
C GLU A 126 29.22 23.22 9.47
N ASP A 127 28.80 22.07 10.02
CA ASP A 127 29.69 21.21 10.81
C ASP A 127 30.87 20.69 9.97
N ILE A 128 30.62 20.28 8.72
CA ILE A 128 31.68 19.86 7.78
C ILE A 128 32.65 21.00 7.48
N LYS A 129 32.17 22.24 7.26
CA LYS A 129 33.05 23.40 7.05
C LYS A 129 33.92 23.68 8.26
N THR A 130 33.36 23.53 9.46
CA THR A 130 34.06 23.79 10.72
C THR A 130 35.17 22.76 10.92
N ALA A 131 34.86 21.47 10.76
CA ALA A 131 35.83 20.38 10.82
C ALA A 131 36.92 20.51 9.75
N HIS A 132 36.57 20.94 8.53
CA HIS A 132 37.56 21.21 7.48
C HIS A 132 38.48 22.37 7.85
N SER A 133 37.95 23.42 8.49
CA SER A 133 38.77 24.56 8.93
C SER A 133 39.73 24.17 10.07
N GLU A 134 39.28 23.33 11.01
CA GLU A 134 40.11 22.81 12.09
C GLU A 134 41.20 21.89 11.56
N SER A 135 40.85 20.96 10.66
CA SER A 135 41.81 20.07 10.01
C SER A 135 42.87 20.84 9.22
N ASN A 136 42.46 21.93 8.55
CA ASN A 136 43.39 22.81 7.83
C ASN A 136 44.29 23.64 8.76
N ARG A 137 43.79 24.02 9.95
CA ARG A 137 44.60 24.69 10.99
C ARG A 137 45.59 23.75 11.66
N VAL A 138 45.21 22.49 11.92
CA VAL A 138 46.10 21.44 12.44
C VAL A 138 47.18 21.07 11.42
N ALA A 139 46.83 21.02 10.13
CA ALA A 139 47.78 20.84 9.04
C ALA A 139 48.76 22.02 8.96
N ALA A 140 48.29 23.27 9.11
CA ALA A 140 49.16 24.44 9.12
C ALA A 140 50.12 24.48 10.33
N CYS A 141 49.69 24.00 11.51
CA CYS A 141 50.53 23.93 12.70
C CYS A 141 51.61 22.83 12.59
N SER A 142 51.31 21.73 11.88
CA SER A 142 52.24 20.61 11.66
C SER A 142 53.39 20.93 10.69
N VAL A 143 53.31 22.04 9.95
CA VAL A 143 54.35 22.47 9.00
C VAL A 143 55.44 23.35 9.67
N GLN A 144 55.27 23.73 10.95
CA GLN A 144 56.21 24.63 11.67
C GLN A 144 56.82 24.07 12.96
N GLY A 145 56.84 22.75 13.17
CA GLY A 145 57.43 22.13 14.36
C GLY A 145 58.37 20.95 14.07
N ASP A 146 59.56 21.24 13.56
CA ASP A 146 60.71 20.33 13.60
C ASP A 146 61.49 20.58 14.90
N ALA A 147 61.52 19.59 15.82
CA ALA A 147 62.66 19.21 16.67
C ALA A 147 62.24 18.24 17.79
N GLY A 148 62.83 17.03 17.79
CA GLY A 148 63.46 16.52 19.01
C GLY A 148 62.80 15.39 19.82
N ARG A 149 63.13 14.15 19.42
CA ARG A 149 63.41 12.93 20.22
C ARG A 149 62.28 12.14 20.92
N PRO A 150 62.38 10.79 20.91
CA PRO A 150 61.43 9.88 21.56
C PRO A 150 61.82 9.57 23.02
N CYS A 151 60.83 9.42 23.89
CA CYS A 151 61.02 8.83 25.21
C CYS A 151 60.53 7.36 25.21
N TRP A 152 61.51 6.49 25.49
CA TRP A 152 61.49 5.19 26.19
C TRP A 152 60.19 4.39 26.26
#